data_AF-A0A3P1S856-F1
#
_entry.id   AF-A0A3P1S856-F1
#
_cell.length_a   1.000
_cell.length_b   1.000
_cell.length_c   1.000
_cell.angle_alpha   90.00
_cell.angle_beta   90.00
_cell.angle_gamma   90.00
#
_symmetry.space_group_name_H-M   'P 1'
#
loop_
_entity.id
_entity.type
_entity.pdbx_description
1 polymer ?
#
loop_
_entity_poly.entity_id
_entity_poly.type
_entity_poly.pdbx_seq_one_letter_code
_entity_poly.pdbx_strand_id
1 'polypeptide(L)'
;MDLNLKIKELISPVLIQHKVELYDIQLKNLKRSKILEISIMKKEESIDIDTCMKVSEDISQLLDQVDVIDGEYMLEVCSAGAERVLRNLDEVKGAINRPIYVKFKKPILKNKLELLAKLQHVEDEVLTVIYKEKAVTKSVSFSYNEIEMIRLAVKF
;
A
#
# COMPACT_ATOMS: atom_id res chain seq x y z
N MET A 1 -8.05 -20.18 14.96
CA MET A 1 -7.96 -18.72 15.13
C MET A 1 -6.74 -18.26 14.35
N ASP A 2 -6.95 -17.53 13.27
CA ASP A 2 -5.90 -17.05 12.38
C ASP A 2 -4.91 -16.16 13.15
N LEU A 3 -3.67 -16.63 13.28
CA LEU A 3 -2.58 -15.90 13.93
C LEU A 3 -2.46 -14.46 13.41
N ASN A 4 -2.68 -14.24 12.12
CA ASN A 4 -2.66 -12.93 11.48
C ASN A 4 -3.70 -11.96 12.06
N LEU A 5 -4.91 -12.44 12.41
CA LEU A 5 -5.94 -11.61 13.04
C LEU A 5 -5.51 -11.21 14.44
N LYS A 6 -4.95 -12.15 15.21
CA LYS A 6 -4.47 -11.88 16.58
C LYS A 6 -3.33 -10.86 16.57
N ILE A 7 -2.36 -11.01 15.67
CA ILE A 7 -1.27 -10.05 15.48
C ILE A 7 -1.83 -8.69 15.08
N LYS A 8 -2.76 -8.64 14.12
CA LYS A 8 -3.40 -7.40 13.66
C LYS A 8 -4.06 -6.64 14.82
N GLU A 9 -4.80 -7.32 15.68
CA GLU A 9 -5.44 -6.68 16.85
C GLU A 9 -4.40 -6.19 17.87
N LEU A 10 -3.35 -6.97 18.11
CA LEU A 10 -2.26 -6.62 19.02
C LEU A 10 -1.48 -5.38 18.57
N ILE A 11 -1.13 -5.29 17.29
CA ILE A 11 -0.36 -4.16 16.75
C ILE A 11 -1.25 -2.95 16.43
N SER A 12 -2.58 -3.11 16.38
CA SER A 12 -3.52 -2.02 16.10
C SER A 12 -3.27 -0.74 16.93
N PRO A 13 -3.08 -0.79 18.26
CA PRO A 13 -2.74 0.42 19.04
C PRO A 13 -1.42 1.06 18.60
N VAL A 14 -0.39 0.27 18.31
CA VAL A 14 0.92 0.76 17.82
C VAL A 14 0.75 1.48 16.48
N LEU A 15 0.00 0.88 15.57
CA LEU A 15 -0.28 1.46 14.25
C LEU A 15 -0.97 2.83 14.39
N ILE A 16 -1.98 2.93 15.25
CA ILE A 16 -2.70 4.17 15.53
C ILE A 16 -1.78 5.23 16.17
N GLN A 17 -0.96 4.83 17.15
CA GLN A 17 0.00 5.70 17.83
C GLN A 17 0.98 6.34 16.84
N HIS A 18 1.48 5.55 15.88
CA HIS A 18 2.42 6.02 14.87
C HIS A 18 1.75 6.61 13.62
N LYS A 19 0.41 6.69 13.59
CA LYS A 19 -0.40 7.15 12.44
C LYS A 19 -0.07 6.38 11.15
N VAL A 20 0.21 5.10 11.28
CA VAL A 20 0.44 4.16 10.18
C VAL A 20 -0.73 3.21 10.08
N GLU A 21 -0.92 2.62 8.92
CA GLU A 21 -1.92 1.59 8.63
C GLU A 21 -1.20 0.30 8.27
N LEU A 22 -1.78 -0.82 8.66
CA LEU A 22 -1.32 -2.13 8.23
C LEU A 22 -1.68 -2.34 6.76
N TYR A 23 -0.68 -2.67 5.95
CA TYR A 23 -0.87 -3.05 4.55
C TYR A 23 -1.04 -4.57 4.41
N ASP A 24 -0.13 -5.35 4.98
CA ASP A 24 -0.14 -6.82 4.85
C ASP A 24 0.65 -7.46 6.01
N ILE A 25 0.26 -8.67 6.43
CA ILE A 25 0.98 -9.48 7.42
C ILE A 25 1.20 -10.85 6.79
N GLN A 26 2.45 -11.28 6.68
CA GLN A 26 2.82 -12.58 6.16
C GLN A 26 3.74 -13.31 7.13
N LEU A 27 3.37 -14.53 7.50
CA LEU A 27 4.27 -15.45 8.19
C LEU A 27 4.89 -16.41 7.17
N LYS A 28 6.19 -16.25 6.89
CA LYS A 28 6.96 -17.11 6.00
C LYS A 28 7.71 -18.15 6.84
N ASN A 29 7.43 -19.43 6.61
CA ASN A 29 8.19 -20.51 7.21
C ASN A 29 9.38 -20.86 6.30
N LEU A 30 10.56 -20.34 6.62
CA LEU A 30 11.81 -20.83 6.03
C LEU A 30 12.23 -22.11 6.75
N LYS A 31 12.93 -23.01 6.05
CA LYS A 31 13.28 -24.37 6.52
C LYS A 31 13.68 -24.50 7.99
N ARG A 32 14.38 -23.52 8.56
CA ARG A 32 14.85 -23.50 9.96
C ARG A 32 14.40 -22.27 10.77
N SER A 33 13.67 -21.34 10.19
CA SER A 33 13.33 -20.06 10.84
C SER A 33 12.01 -19.54 10.33
N LYS A 34 11.21 -18.94 11.21
CA LYS A 34 9.97 -18.26 10.82
C LYS A 34 10.28 -16.78 10.62
N ILE A 35 9.73 -16.14 9.59
CA ILE A 35 9.82 -14.70 9.38
C ILE A 35 8.41 -14.13 9.41
N LEU A 36 8.16 -13.23 10.36
CA LEU A 36 6.95 -12.43 10.40
C LEU A 36 7.22 -11.11 9.68
N GLU A 37 6.73 -11.01 8.45
CA GLU A 37 6.83 -9.80 7.63
C GLU A 37 5.57 -8.96 7.81
N ILE A 38 5.74 -7.74 8.32
CA ILE A 38 4.67 -6.77 8.52
C ILE A 38 4.93 -5.59 7.61
N SER A 39 4.04 -5.41 6.64
CA SER A 39 4.04 -4.25 5.77
C SER A 39 3.17 -3.16 6.37
N ILE A 40 3.76 -2.02 6.68
CA ILE A 40 3.06 -0.81 7.15
C ILE A 40 3.02 0.24 6.04
N MET A 41 2.02 1.12 6.08
CA MET A 41 1.89 2.21 5.13
C MET A 41 1.33 3.46 5.80
N LYS A 42 1.62 4.64 5.26
CA LYS A 42 0.88 5.85 5.60
C LYS A 42 -0.13 6.14 4.50
N LYS A 43 -1.27 6.69 4.91
CA LYS A 43 -2.33 7.07 3.98
C LYS A 43 -1.89 8.20 3.10
N GLU A 44 -1.11 9.16 3.62
CA GLU A 44 -0.78 10.44 2.97
C GLU A 44 0.68 10.65 2.59
N GLU A 45 1.59 9.89 3.19
CA GLU A 45 3.03 10.16 3.09
C GLU A 45 3.82 8.85 2.93
N SER A 46 5.09 8.96 2.55
CA SER A 46 6.03 7.86 2.70
C SER A 46 6.31 7.63 4.18
N ILE A 47 6.62 6.38 4.55
CA ILE A 47 7.11 6.10 5.90
C ILE A 47 8.60 6.44 5.91
N ASP A 48 8.98 7.32 6.84
CA ASP A 48 10.38 7.62 7.10
C ASP A 48 11.06 6.46 7.83
N ILE A 49 12.38 6.30 7.65
CA ILE A 49 13.19 5.25 8.29
C ILE A 49 13.02 5.28 9.81
N ASP A 50 12.98 6.46 10.43
CA ASP A 50 12.78 6.60 11.88
C ASP A 50 11.42 6.06 12.33
N THR A 51 10.36 6.32 11.57
CA THR A 51 9.03 5.78 11.87
C THR A 51 9.02 4.26 11.74
N CYS A 52 9.66 3.72 10.69
CA CYS A 52 9.74 2.27 10.47
C CYS A 52 10.48 1.58 11.63
N MET A 53 11.58 2.16 12.10
CA MET A 53 12.37 1.64 13.21
C MET A 53 11.57 1.62 14.52
N LYS A 54 10.93 2.74 14.86
CA LYS A 54 10.09 2.84 16.06
C LYS A 54 8.93 1.85 16.06
N VAL A 55 8.20 1.76 14.95
CA VAL A 55 7.09 0.79 14.82
C VAL A 55 7.61 -0.64 14.92
N SER A 56 8.78 -0.93 14.37
CA SER A 56 9.41 -2.26 14.47
C SER A 56 9.74 -2.62 15.91
N GLU A 57 10.37 -1.72 16.68
CA GLU A 57 10.69 -1.95 18.09
C GLU A 57 9.43 -2.15 18.93
N ASP A 58 8.44 -1.26 18.78
CA ASP A 58 7.20 -1.28 19.58
C ASP A 58 6.38 -2.56 19.29
N ILE A 59 6.27 -2.96 18.02
CA ILE A 59 5.66 -4.24 17.65
C ILE A 59 6.46 -5.43 18.22
N SER A 60 7.79 -5.41 18.14
CA SER A 60 8.62 -6.48 18.67
C SER A 60 8.42 -6.67 20.17
N GLN A 61 8.43 -5.58 20.94
CA GLN A 61 8.19 -5.64 22.38
C GLN A 61 6.79 -6.16 22.71
N LEU A 62 5.79 -5.75 21.95
CA LEU A 62 4.40 -6.14 22.18
C LEU A 62 4.17 -7.63 21.85
N LEU A 63 4.80 -8.15 20.79
CA LEU A 63 4.73 -9.57 20.43
C LEU A 63 5.49 -10.46 21.43
N ASP A 64 6.63 -9.99 21.95
CA ASP A 64 7.43 -10.71 22.96
C ASP A 64 6.66 -10.86 24.28
N GLN A 65 5.93 -9.82 24.71
CA GLN A 65 5.11 -9.87 25.93
C GLN A 65 3.95 -10.87 25.87
N VAL A 66 3.40 -11.10 24.67
CA VAL A 66 2.17 -11.90 24.49
C VAL A 66 2.49 -13.33 24.02
N ASP A 67 3.76 -13.64 23.75
CA ASP A 67 4.26 -14.94 23.28
C ASP A 67 3.38 -15.53 22.16
N VAL A 68 3.15 -14.71 21.12
CA VAL A 68 2.11 -15.01 20.12
C VAL A 68 2.55 -16.10 19.14
N ILE A 69 3.86 -16.30 18.97
CA ILE A 69 4.46 -17.21 17.99
C ILE A 69 5.29 -18.24 18.74
N ASP A 70 4.93 -19.50 18.56
CA ASP A 70 5.66 -20.64 19.12
C ASP A 70 7.02 -20.81 18.40
N GLY A 71 8.12 -20.66 19.13
CA GLY A 71 9.50 -20.83 18.67
C GLY A 71 10.16 -19.58 18.09
N GLU A 72 11.45 -19.70 17.72
CA GLU A 72 12.22 -18.59 17.16
C GLU A 72 11.66 -18.07 15.84
N TYR A 73 11.46 -16.76 15.76
CA TYR A 73 11.08 -16.05 14.55
C TYR A 73 11.85 -14.74 14.42
N MET A 74 11.93 -14.25 13.18
CA MET A 74 12.50 -12.95 12.85
C MET A 74 11.36 -12.00 12.47
N LEU A 75 11.27 -10.86 13.15
CA LEU A 75 10.33 -9.79 12.80
C LEU A 75 10.97 -8.89 11.74
N GLU A 76 10.29 -8.70 10.62
CA GLU A 76 10.64 -7.70 9.60
C GLU A 76 9.48 -6.73 9.42
N VAL A 77 9.68 -5.48 9.85
CA VAL A 77 8.72 -4.40 9.61
C VAL A 77 9.26 -3.51 8.51
N CYS A 78 8.53 -3.43 7.40
CA CYS A 78 8.89 -2.65 6.24
C CYS A 78 7.74 -1.76 5.80
N SER A 79 8.07 -0.66 5.13
CA SER A 79 7.05 0.12 4.44
C SER A 79 6.55 -0.64 3.20
N ALA A 80 5.26 -0.55 2.87
CA ALA A 80 4.64 -1.17 1.69
C ALA A 80 5.16 -0.63 0.33
N GLY A 81 6.18 0.22 0.35
CA GLY A 81 6.76 0.88 -0.82
C GLY A 81 5.93 2.07 -1.31
N ALA A 82 6.61 3.04 -1.92
CA ALA A 82 5.96 4.23 -2.46
C ALA A 82 5.12 3.96 -3.74
N GLU A 83 5.34 2.81 -4.38
CA GLU A 83 4.64 2.36 -5.60
C GLU A 83 3.62 1.23 -5.32
N ARG A 84 2.94 1.28 -4.18
CA ARG A 84 2.00 0.23 -3.77
C ARG A 84 0.83 0.09 -4.76
N VAL A 85 0.39 -1.14 -4.97
CA VAL A 85 -0.78 -1.46 -5.79
C VAL A 85 -2.04 -1.11 -5.00
N LEU A 86 -2.97 -0.38 -5.63
CA LEU A 86 -4.25 -0.04 -5.04
C LEU A 86 -5.22 -1.18 -5.36
N ARG A 87 -5.57 -1.99 -4.36
CA ARG A 87 -6.36 -3.22 -4.57
C ARG A 87 -7.86 -2.94 -4.62
N ASN A 88 -8.31 -1.85 -4.01
CA ASN A 88 -9.74 -1.52 -3.89
C ASN A 88 -10.05 -0.06 -4.25
N LEU A 89 -11.30 0.21 -4.62
CA LEU A 89 -11.77 1.58 -4.90
C LEU A 89 -11.58 2.56 -3.73
N ASP A 90 -11.66 2.09 -2.49
CA ASP A 90 -11.42 2.93 -1.31
C ASP A 90 -9.98 3.45 -1.28
N GLU A 91 -9.01 2.58 -1.59
CA GLU A 91 -7.59 2.96 -1.69
C GLU A 91 -7.35 3.91 -2.86
N VAL A 92 -8.07 3.72 -3.98
CA VAL A 92 -8.05 4.63 -5.13
C VAL A 92 -8.59 6.00 -4.74
N LYS A 93 -9.70 6.08 -4.02
CA LYS A 93 -10.24 7.34 -3.50
C LYS A 93 -9.25 8.03 -2.56
N GLY A 94 -8.55 7.26 -1.72
CA GLY A 94 -7.46 7.77 -0.88
C GLY A 94 -6.25 8.30 -1.66
N ALA A 95 -6.09 7.91 -2.93
CA ALA A 95 -5.04 8.37 -3.83
C ALA A 95 -5.42 9.63 -4.65
N ILE A 96 -6.58 10.25 -4.39
CA ILE A 96 -6.96 11.51 -5.04
C ILE A 96 -5.87 12.55 -4.78
N ASN A 97 -5.57 13.35 -5.80
CA ASN A 97 -4.45 14.29 -5.84
C ASN A 97 -3.04 13.66 -5.78
N ARG A 98 -2.88 12.34 -6.00
CA ARG A 98 -1.57 11.70 -6.08
C ARG A 98 -1.21 11.20 -7.47
N PRO A 99 0.09 11.05 -7.79
CA PRO A 99 0.50 10.39 -9.01
C PRO A 99 0.17 8.90 -8.90
N ILE A 100 -0.44 8.37 -9.94
CA ILE A 100 -0.80 6.97 -10.10
C ILE A 100 -0.30 6.46 -11.45
N TYR A 101 0.05 5.19 -11.46
CA TYR A 101 0.30 4.42 -12.66
C TYR A 101 -0.91 3.51 -12.88
N VAL A 102 -1.52 3.62 -14.05
CA VAL A 102 -2.68 2.82 -14.44
C VAL A 102 -2.30 1.98 -15.64
N LYS A 103 -2.51 0.68 -15.54
CA LYS A 103 -2.43 -0.27 -16.64
C LYS A 103 -3.84 -0.70 -17.01
N PHE A 104 -4.20 -0.56 -18.27
CA PHE A 104 -5.51 -0.89 -18.81
C PHE A 104 -5.51 -2.29 -19.41
N LYS A 105 -6.67 -2.96 -19.36
CA LYS A 105 -6.90 -4.24 -20.04
C LYS A 105 -6.90 -4.08 -21.56
N LYS A 106 -7.34 -2.92 -22.03
CA LYS A 106 -7.43 -2.56 -23.45
C LYS A 106 -6.81 -1.18 -23.68
N PRO A 107 -6.29 -0.90 -24.88
CA PRO A 107 -5.73 0.40 -25.18
C PRO A 107 -6.84 1.47 -25.21
N ILE A 108 -6.87 2.34 -24.19
CA ILE A 108 -7.86 3.43 -24.11
C ILE A 108 -7.32 4.71 -24.76
N LEU A 109 -6.01 4.97 -24.64
CA LEU A 109 -5.41 6.24 -25.02
C LEU A 109 -4.35 6.07 -26.10
N LYS A 110 -4.69 6.39 -27.36
CA LYS A 110 -3.74 6.35 -28.50
C LYS A 110 -2.90 5.06 -28.55
N ASN A 111 -3.54 3.90 -28.38
CA ASN A 111 -2.86 2.60 -28.32
C ASN A 111 -1.94 2.36 -27.11
N LYS A 112 -2.04 3.15 -26.04
CA LYS A 112 -1.31 2.89 -24.79
C LYS A 112 -2.12 2.02 -23.85
N LEU A 113 -1.47 0.96 -23.36
CA LEU A 113 -1.97 0.08 -22.31
C LEU A 113 -1.60 0.59 -20.90
N GLU A 114 -0.75 1.61 -20.80
CA GLU A 114 -0.30 2.15 -19.52
C GLU A 114 -0.25 3.67 -19.55
N LEU A 115 -0.51 4.28 -18.40
CA LEU A 115 -0.59 5.72 -18.23
C LEU A 115 -0.10 6.13 -16.84
N LEU A 116 0.89 7.03 -16.82
CA LEU A 116 1.27 7.80 -15.64
C LEU A 116 0.47 9.09 -15.62
N ALA A 117 -0.36 9.25 -14.59
CA ALA A 117 -1.23 10.40 -14.44
C ALA A 117 -1.40 10.76 -12.96
N LYS A 118 -1.91 11.95 -12.67
CA LYS A 118 -2.34 12.35 -11.34
C LYS A 118 -3.84 12.07 -11.22
N LEU A 119 -4.26 11.30 -10.22
CA LEU A 119 -5.67 11.09 -9.96
C LEU A 119 -6.31 12.40 -9.50
N GLN A 120 -7.36 12.84 -10.17
CA GLN A 120 -8.06 14.09 -9.85
C GLN A 120 -9.36 13.81 -9.10
N HIS A 121 -10.14 12.84 -9.57
CA HIS A 121 -11.46 12.56 -9.01
C HIS A 121 -11.88 11.11 -9.27
N VAL A 122 -12.75 10.57 -8.42
CA VAL A 122 -13.34 9.23 -8.55
C VAL A 122 -14.83 9.32 -8.27
N GLU A 123 -15.67 9.12 -9.28
CA GLU A 123 -17.14 9.07 -9.13
C GLU A 123 -17.69 7.82 -9.77
N ASP A 124 -18.59 7.11 -9.08
CA ASP A 124 -19.33 5.97 -9.65
C ASP A 124 -18.43 4.98 -10.43
N GLU A 125 -17.29 4.64 -9.82
CA GLU A 125 -16.26 3.75 -10.40
C GLU A 125 -15.54 4.32 -11.64
N VAL A 126 -15.79 5.58 -12.01
CA VAL A 126 -15.07 6.32 -13.05
C VAL A 126 -13.95 7.15 -12.44
N LEU A 127 -12.72 6.86 -12.87
CA LEU A 127 -11.52 7.58 -12.45
C LEU A 127 -11.22 8.67 -13.46
N THR A 128 -11.12 9.91 -12.97
CA THR A 128 -10.64 11.06 -13.76
C THR A 128 -9.19 11.33 -13.41
N VAL A 129 -8.31 11.23 -14.40
CA VAL A 129 -6.87 11.43 -14.22
C VAL A 129 -6.35 12.51 -15.15
N ILE A 130 -5.31 13.21 -14.69
CA ILE A 130 -4.63 14.27 -15.43
C ILE A 130 -3.21 13.83 -15.74
N TYR A 131 -2.82 13.82 -17.00
CA TYR A 131 -1.46 13.49 -17.43
C TYR A 131 -0.87 14.62 -18.29
N LYS A 132 0.46 14.72 -18.30
CA LYS A 132 1.17 15.69 -19.15
C LYS A 132 1.65 15.00 -20.43
N GLU A 133 1.27 15.52 -21.58
CA GLU A 133 1.73 15.08 -22.90
C GLU A 133 2.32 16.29 -23.65
N LYS A 134 3.64 16.29 -23.92
CA LYS A 134 4.34 17.37 -24.65
C LYS A 134 4.05 18.77 -24.09
N ALA A 135 4.22 18.96 -22.78
CA ALA A 135 3.93 20.20 -22.04
C ALA A 135 2.44 20.62 -21.96
N VAL A 136 1.52 19.88 -22.59
CA VAL A 136 0.08 20.11 -22.47
C VAL A 136 -0.49 19.18 -21.40
N THR A 137 -1.26 19.75 -20.47
CA THR A 137 -2.00 19.00 -19.46
C THR A 137 -3.30 18.50 -20.08
N LYS A 138 -3.51 17.18 -20.09
CA LYS A 138 -4.72 16.54 -20.60
C LYS A 138 -5.41 15.76 -19.48
N SER A 139 -6.74 15.76 -19.49
CA SER A 139 -7.55 14.92 -18.62
C SER A 139 -8.19 13.79 -19.41
N VAL A 140 -8.30 12.62 -18.80
CA VAL A 140 -9.04 11.47 -19.33
C VAL A 140 -9.85 10.85 -18.19
N SER A 141 -11.05 10.37 -18.51
CA SER A 141 -11.86 9.56 -17.61
C SER A 141 -12.01 8.15 -18.16
N PHE A 142 -11.96 7.16 -17.27
CA PHE A 142 -12.15 5.75 -17.60
C PHE A 142 -12.74 4.99 -16.42
N SER A 143 -13.49 3.91 -16.70
CA SER A 143 -14.07 3.06 -15.66
C SER A 143 -13.03 2.16 -15.01
N TYR A 144 -13.17 1.93 -13.71
CA TYR A 144 -12.32 1.04 -12.92
C TYR A 144 -12.28 -0.38 -13.49
N ASN A 145 -13.38 -0.85 -14.09
CA ASN A 145 -13.46 -2.18 -14.69
C ASN A 145 -12.51 -2.39 -15.89
N GLU A 146 -12.15 -1.31 -16.58
CA GLU A 146 -11.21 -1.36 -17.72
C GLU A 146 -9.74 -1.36 -17.26
N ILE A 147 -9.49 -1.15 -15.97
CA ILE A 147 -8.16 -1.15 -15.36
C ILE A 147 -7.76 -2.61 -15.09
N GLU A 148 -6.57 -2.98 -15.55
CA GLU A 148 -5.93 -4.26 -15.22
C GLU A 148 -5.18 -4.15 -13.89
N MET A 149 -4.48 -3.03 -13.68
CA MET A 149 -3.69 -2.79 -12.49
C MET A 149 -3.55 -1.29 -12.25
N ILE A 150 -3.65 -0.86 -11.00
CA ILE A 150 -3.41 0.52 -10.59
C ILE A 150 -2.46 0.54 -9.39
N ARG A 151 -1.46 1.40 -9.41
CA ARG A 151 -0.51 1.59 -8.31
C ARG A 151 -0.22 3.07 -8.10
N LEU A 152 0.19 3.43 -6.89
CA LEU A 152 0.78 4.75 -6.65
C LEU A 152 2.05 4.89 -7.47
N ALA A 153 2.34 6.11 -7.91
CA ALA A 153 3.59 6.45 -8.54
C ALA A 153 4.22 7.61 -7.80
N VAL A 154 5.55 7.61 -7.69
CA VAL A 154 6.29 8.75 -7.17
C VAL A 154 6.65 9.65 -8.33
N LYS A 155 6.39 10.95 -8.18
CA LYS A 155 6.83 11.95 -9.15
C LYS A 155 8.33 12.14 -8.97
N PHE A 156 9.10 11.83 -10.02
CA PHE A 156 10.49 12.28 -10.17
C PHE A 156 10.51 13.75 -10.58
#